data_AF-A0A5E4IUK2-F1
#
_entry.id   AF-A0A5E4IUK2-F1
#
_cell.length_a   1.000
_cell.length_b   1.000
_cell.length_c   1.000
_cell.angle_alpha   90.00
_cell.angle_beta   90.00
_cell.angle_gamma   90.00
#
_symmetry.space_group_name_H-M   'P 1'
#
loop_
_entity.id
_entity.type
_entity.pdbx_description
1 polymer ?
#
loop_
_entity_poly.entity_id
_entity_poly.type
_entity_poly.pdbx_seq_one_letter_code
_entity_poly.pdbx_strand_id
1 'polypeptide(L)'
;MKKRGQAFETMMLVISVIVAVAILGVLLGFISRIGPGIGGDALTTMQTQLKSVQSRGFGSSNVEKATFKEGSIRVGELVVDLPVSANDVKFSAVDGGICGSSDTDPLKCEEKKITINKQIVGYITTCKGESGPYVIVIGSENQKTEVTTKCDECVDSNGSC
;
A
#
# COMPACT_ATOMS: atom_id res chain seq x y z
N MET A 1 -53.07 -14.27 19.99
CA MET A 1 -51.66 -13.85 20.14
C MET A 1 -50.74 -15.03 19.82
N LYS A 2 -50.35 -15.25 18.55
CA LYS A 2 -49.50 -16.41 18.18
C LYS A 2 -48.59 -16.19 16.96
N LYS A 3 -48.51 -14.95 16.43
CA LYS A 3 -47.70 -14.60 15.24
C LYS A 3 -46.56 -13.61 15.52
N ARG A 4 -46.48 -13.03 16.74
CA ARG A 4 -45.38 -12.12 17.11
C ARG A 4 -44.08 -12.86 17.45
N GLY A 5 -44.14 -14.02 18.11
CA GLY A 5 -42.93 -14.78 18.48
C GLY A 5 -42.11 -15.28 17.29
N GLN A 6 -42.77 -15.80 16.25
CA GLN A 6 -42.11 -16.36 15.07
C GLN A 6 -41.41 -15.30 14.21
N ALA A 7 -41.96 -14.08 14.16
CA ALA A 7 -41.35 -12.95 13.46
C ALA A 7 -40.11 -12.41 14.20
N PHE A 8 -40.09 -12.45 15.54
CA PHE A 8 -38.92 -12.07 16.33
C PHE A 8 -37.79 -13.10 16.21
N GLU A 9 -38.10 -14.40 16.21
CA GLU A 9 -37.10 -15.45 15.99
C GLU A 9 -36.49 -15.39 14.58
N THR A 10 -37.30 -15.14 13.55
CA THR A 10 -36.78 -14.99 12.17
C THR A 10 -35.99 -13.70 11.97
N MET A 11 -36.38 -12.57 12.56
CA MET A 11 -35.56 -11.36 12.53
C MET A 11 -34.22 -11.55 13.25
N MET A 12 -34.22 -12.24 14.39
CA MET A 12 -33.00 -12.51 15.14
C MET A 12 -32.05 -13.42 14.35
N LEU A 13 -32.59 -14.41 13.64
CA LEU A 13 -31.81 -15.31 12.79
C LEU A 13 -31.19 -14.55 11.60
N VAL A 14 -31.93 -13.63 10.97
CA VAL A 14 -31.39 -12.83 9.85
C VAL A 14 -30.30 -11.86 10.32
N ILE A 15 -30.48 -11.22 11.48
CA ILE A 15 -29.47 -10.31 12.05
C ILE A 15 -28.19 -11.09 12.40
N SER A 16 -28.30 -12.30 12.97
CA SER A 16 -27.12 -13.10 13.31
C SER A 16 -26.33 -13.51 12.06
N VAL A 17 -27.01 -13.82 10.96
CA VAL A 17 -26.38 -14.15 9.67
C VAL A 17 -25.65 -12.94 9.09
N ILE A 18 -26.26 -11.74 9.11
CA ILE A 18 -25.62 -10.51 8.59
C ILE A 18 -24.36 -10.18 9.40
N VAL A 19 -24.44 -10.28 10.73
CA VAL A 19 -23.29 -10.02 11.60
C VAL A 19 -22.18 -11.05 11.36
N ALA A 20 -22.53 -12.33 11.19
CA ALA A 20 -21.55 -13.38 10.88
C ALA A 20 -20.85 -13.12 9.53
N VAL A 21 -21.58 -12.71 8.48
CA VAL A 21 -21.00 -12.34 7.18
C VAL A 21 -20.12 -11.11 7.28
N ALA A 22 -20.52 -10.09 8.06
CA ALA A 22 -19.70 -8.89 8.29
C ALA A 22 -18.40 -9.22 9.03
N ILE A 23 -18.46 -10.05 10.08
CA ILE A 23 -17.28 -10.52 10.82
C ILE A 23 -16.39 -11.38 9.91
N LEU A 24 -16.95 -12.26 9.10
CA LEU A 24 -16.18 -13.03 8.10
C LEU A 24 -15.48 -12.12 7.09
N GLY A 25 -16.14 -11.08 6.60
CA GLY A 25 -15.52 -10.09 5.70
C GLY A 25 -14.37 -9.33 6.36
N VAL A 26 -14.54 -8.93 7.63
CA VAL A 26 -13.49 -8.27 8.41
C VAL A 26 -12.32 -9.23 8.69
N LEU A 27 -12.61 -10.48 9.10
CA LEU A 27 -11.60 -11.50 9.36
C LEU A 27 -10.83 -11.88 8.10
N LEU A 28 -11.48 -12.00 6.94
CA LEU A 28 -10.80 -12.20 5.66
C LEU A 28 -9.90 -11.00 5.31
N GLY A 29 -10.34 -9.77 5.59
CA GLY A 29 -9.53 -8.57 5.48
C GLY A 29 -8.29 -8.57 6.39
N PHE A 30 -8.37 -9.21 7.56
CA PHE A 30 -7.22 -9.40 8.47
C PHE A 30 -6.32 -10.57 8.08
N ILE A 31 -6.88 -11.70 7.60
CA ILE A 31 -6.10 -12.86 7.14
C ILE A 31 -5.28 -12.52 5.89
N SER A 32 -5.81 -11.67 4.99
CA SER A 32 -5.01 -11.11 3.88
C SER A 32 -3.86 -10.19 4.35
N ARG A 33 -3.83 -9.76 5.61
CA ARG A 33 -2.79 -8.90 6.18
C ARG A 33 -1.85 -9.61 7.16
N ILE A 34 -2.14 -10.85 7.55
CA ILE A 34 -1.38 -11.60 8.56
C ILE A 34 -0.98 -12.96 7.97
N GLY A 35 -0.09 -12.92 6.97
CA GLY A 35 0.70 -14.06 6.53
C GLY A 35 2.10 -13.99 7.18
N PRO A 36 2.59 -15.06 7.82
CA PRO A 36 3.89 -15.05 8.48
C PRO A 36 5.01 -15.03 7.45
N GLY A 37 5.79 -13.95 7.40
CA GLY A 37 7.15 -13.96 6.84
C GLY A 37 7.34 -13.65 5.35
N ILE A 38 6.30 -13.40 4.57
CA ILE A 38 6.44 -12.98 3.16
C ILE A 38 5.82 -11.60 3.04
N GLY A 39 6.66 -10.56 2.93
CA GLY A 39 6.18 -9.22 2.59
C GLY A 39 5.34 -9.32 1.32
N GLY A 40 4.19 -8.63 1.29
CA GLY A 40 3.27 -8.65 0.16
C GLY A 40 3.99 -8.35 -1.16
N ASP A 41 3.41 -8.77 -2.28
CA ASP A 41 3.95 -8.43 -3.59
C ASP A 41 4.05 -6.90 -3.72
N ALA A 42 5.22 -6.38 -4.08
CA ALA A 42 5.50 -4.94 -4.07
C ALA A 42 4.48 -4.13 -4.88
N LEU A 43 4.03 -4.62 -6.04
CA LEU A 43 3.01 -3.96 -6.84
C LEU A 43 1.68 -3.85 -6.08
N THR A 44 1.27 -4.95 -5.46
CA THR A 44 0.01 -5.02 -4.71
C THR A 44 0.04 -4.14 -3.45
N THR A 45 1.17 -4.12 -2.74
CA THR A 45 1.40 -3.25 -1.58
C THR A 45 1.33 -1.78 -1.98
N MET A 46 2.03 -1.37 -3.05
CA MET A 46 1.98 0.00 -3.57
C MET A 46 0.56 0.41 -3.96
N GLN A 47 -0.17 -0.43 -4.72
CA GLN A 47 -1.55 -0.15 -5.10
C GLN A 47 -2.48 0.01 -3.88
N THR A 48 -2.31 -0.83 -2.87
CA THR A 48 -3.11 -0.79 -1.64
C THR A 48 -2.83 0.47 -0.83
N GLN A 49 -1.57 0.85 -0.69
CA GLN A 49 -1.17 2.07 0.00
C GLN A 49 -1.63 3.32 -0.76
N LEU A 50 -1.50 3.33 -2.10
CA LEU A 50 -1.97 4.42 -2.94
C LEU A 50 -3.48 4.61 -2.82
N LYS A 51 -4.27 3.53 -2.86
CA LYS A 51 -5.72 3.54 -2.57
C LYS A 51 -6.03 4.14 -1.20
N SER A 52 -5.29 3.73 -0.17
CA SER A 52 -5.48 4.22 1.19
C SER A 52 -5.20 5.72 1.34
N VAL A 53 -4.09 6.22 0.79
CA VAL A 53 -3.77 7.66 0.82
C VAL A 53 -4.74 8.45 -0.07
N GLN A 54 -5.12 7.92 -1.23
CA GLN A 54 -6.10 8.53 -2.13
C GLN A 54 -7.46 8.72 -1.44
N SER A 55 -7.95 7.72 -0.71
CA SER A 55 -9.21 7.84 0.04
C SER A 55 -9.18 8.87 1.17
N ARG A 56 -7.98 9.16 1.72
CA ARG A 56 -7.77 10.17 2.78
C ARG A 56 -7.50 11.56 2.23
N GLY A 57 -7.07 11.67 0.97
CA GLY A 57 -6.72 12.92 0.30
C GLY A 57 -5.26 13.34 0.49
N PHE A 58 -4.69 13.16 1.68
CA PHE A 58 -3.31 13.48 2.06
C PHE A 58 -2.82 12.63 3.24
N GLY A 59 -1.53 12.77 3.61
CA GLY A 59 -0.86 12.06 4.70
C GLY A 59 -0.06 10.84 4.24
N SER A 60 0.36 10.00 5.19
CA SER A 60 1.19 8.81 4.95
C SER A 60 0.44 7.50 5.23
N SER A 61 0.76 6.43 4.49
CA SER A 61 0.33 5.07 4.79
C SER A 61 1.22 4.42 5.85
N ASN A 62 0.79 3.28 6.40
CA ASN A 62 1.66 2.47 7.23
C ASN A 62 2.82 1.92 6.40
N VAL A 63 4.01 1.86 7.01
CA VAL A 63 5.17 1.21 6.38
C VAL A 63 4.95 -0.30 6.36
N GLU A 64 4.95 -0.87 5.16
CA GLU A 64 4.75 -2.30 4.94
C GLU A 64 5.97 -2.95 4.30
N LYS A 65 6.28 -4.17 4.74
CA LYS A 65 7.32 -5.00 4.16
C LYS A 65 6.79 -5.64 2.89
N ALA A 66 7.56 -5.58 1.81
CA ALA A 66 7.17 -6.10 0.51
C ALA A 66 8.31 -6.84 -0.18
N THR A 67 7.94 -7.81 -1.02
CA THR A 67 8.86 -8.55 -1.86
C THR A 67 8.82 -7.99 -3.28
N PHE A 68 9.96 -7.51 -3.77
CA PHE A 68 10.15 -7.06 -5.14
C PHE A 68 10.58 -8.24 -5.98
N LYS A 69 9.72 -8.72 -6.88
CA LYS A 69 10.06 -9.78 -7.84
C LYS A 69 10.72 -9.18 -9.07
N GLU A 70 11.58 -9.96 -9.72
CA GLU A 70 12.25 -9.54 -10.95
C GLU A 70 11.24 -9.11 -12.03
N GLY A 71 11.58 -8.06 -12.74
CA GLY A 71 10.71 -7.45 -13.75
C GLY A 71 10.67 -5.93 -13.65
N SER A 72 9.51 -5.35 -13.91
CA SER A 72 9.33 -3.90 -13.78
C SER A 72 7.95 -3.55 -13.27
N ILE A 73 7.88 -2.50 -12.45
CA ILE A 73 6.64 -1.89 -12.00
C ILE A 73 6.57 -0.51 -12.63
N ARG A 74 5.53 -0.26 -13.43
CA ARG A 74 5.28 1.07 -14.01
C ARG A 74 4.22 1.81 -13.19
N VAL A 75 4.34 3.13 -13.10
CA VAL A 75 3.30 3.94 -12.45
C VAL A 75 1.93 3.72 -13.08
N GLY A 76 1.87 3.54 -14.41
CA GLY A 76 0.60 3.23 -15.10
C GLY A 76 -0.08 1.97 -14.56
N GLU A 77 0.67 0.96 -14.12
CA GLU A 77 0.15 -0.27 -13.52
C GLU A 77 -0.36 -0.04 -12.08
N LEU A 78 0.15 0.99 -11.40
CA LEU A 78 -0.28 1.36 -10.04
C LEU A 78 -1.64 2.08 -10.03
N VAL A 79 -1.96 2.81 -11.11
CA VAL A 79 -3.14 3.70 -11.16
C VAL A 79 -4.30 3.19 -12.01
N VAL A 80 -4.21 2.01 -12.62
CA VAL A 80 -5.20 1.47 -13.59
C VAL A 80 -6.66 1.62 -13.13
N ASP A 81 -6.93 1.35 -11.85
CA ASP A 81 -8.27 1.40 -11.26
C ASP A 81 -8.44 2.51 -10.22
N LEU A 82 -7.66 3.58 -10.36
CA LEU A 82 -7.68 4.71 -9.45
C LEU A 82 -7.97 6.01 -10.20
N PRO A 83 -8.75 6.93 -9.61
CA PRO A 83 -8.92 8.28 -10.16
C PRO A 83 -7.68 9.13 -9.82
N VAL A 84 -6.49 8.64 -10.17
CA VAL A 84 -5.18 9.26 -9.92
C VAL A 84 -4.42 9.24 -11.24
N SER A 85 -3.84 10.38 -11.63
CA SER A 85 -3.01 10.44 -12.83
C SER A 85 -1.68 9.74 -12.58
N ALA A 86 -1.17 9.03 -13.58
CA ALA A 86 0.19 8.48 -13.54
C ALA A 86 1.27 9.57 -13.46
N ASN A 87 0.94 10.83 -13.73
CA ASN A 87 1.86 11.96 -13.55
C ASN A 87 1.89 12.48 -12.11
N ASP A 88 0.88 12.15 -11.30
CA ASP A 88 0.78 12.57 -9.90
C ASP A 88 1.40 11.55 -8.95
N VAL A 89 2.09 10.53 -9.46
CA VAL A 89 2.74 9.49 -8.66
C VAL A 89 4.21 9.44 -9.03
N LYS A 90 5.07 9.50 -8.02
CA LYS A 90 6.52 9.39 -8.18
C LYS A 90 7.12 8.40 -7.20
N PHE A 91 8.26 7.83 -7.56
CA PHE A 91 9.07 7.00 -6.68
C PHE A 91 10.17 7.83 -6.02
N SER A 92 10.38 7.62 -4.73
CA SER A 92 11.53 8.18 -4.00
C SER A 92 12.18 7.07 -3.18
N ALA A 93 13.51 7.08 -3.11
CA ALA A 93 14.27 6.07 -2.41
C ALA A 93 14.94 6.66 -1.18
N VAL A 94 15.06 5.89 -0.09
CA VAL A 94 15.92 6.29 1.03
C VAL A 94 17.38 6.25 0.58
N ASP A 95 18.18 7.23 1.02
CA ASP A 95 19.61 7.29 0.70
C ASP A 95 20.34 6.03 1.20
N GLY A 96 21.23 5.48 0.38
CA GLY A 96 21.87 4.18 0.66
C GLY A 96 20.91 2.99 0.64
N GLY A 97 19.70 3.16 0.11
CA GLY A 97 18.69 2.11 -0.02
C GLY A 97 18.91 1.18 -1.22
N ILE A 98 17.84 0.47 -1.59
CA ILE A 98 17.87 -0.57 -2.62
C ILE A 98 17.74 -0.05 -4.06
N CYS A 99 17.32 1.20 -4.22
CA CYS A 99 17.23 1.88 -5.50
C CYS A 99 18.59 2.51 -5.85
N GLY A 100 19.26 1.97 -6.86
CA GLY A 100 20.44 2.57 -7.45
C GLY A 100 20.19 3.07 -8.87
N SER A 101 21.29 3.47 -9.52
CA SER A 101 21.29 4.06 -10.88
C SER A 101 21.91 3.12 -11.92
N SER A 102 22.57 2.04 -11.48
CA SER A 102 23.24 1.05 -12.32
C SER A 102 22.34 -0.16 -12.57
N ASP A 103 22.58 -0.86 -13.68
CA ASP A 103 21.90 -2.13 -13.98
C ASP A 103 22.41 -3.28 -13.09
N THR A 104 23.47 -3.05 -12.32
CA THR A 104 23.97 -3.97 -11.29
C THR A 104 23.26 -3.81 -9.95
N ASP A 105 22.51 -2.72 -9.77
CA ASP A 105 21.80 -2.46 -8.52
C ASP A 105 20.54 -3.33 -8.45
N PRO A 106 20.12 -3.78 -7.25
CA PRO A 106 18.96 -4.67 -7.11
C PRO A 106 17.67 -4.07 -7.68
N LEU A 107 17.45 -2.77 -7.44
CA LEU A 107 16.41 -1.97 -8.07
C LEU A 107 17.03 -0.76 -8.75
N LYS A 108 16.43 -0.38 -9.87
CA LYS A 108 16.63 0.90 -10.53
C LYS A 108 15.33 1.69 -10.48
N CYS A 109 15.33 2.80 -9.76
CA CYS A 109 14.13 3.60 -9.54
C CYS A 109 14.21 4.85 -10.43
N GLU A 110 13.41 4.83 -11.49
CA GLU A 110 13.24 5.91 -12.44
C GLU A 110 11.95 6.67 -12.10
N GLU A 111 11.77 7.86 -12.66
CA GLU A 111 10.64 8.75 -12.33
C GLU A 111 9.26 8.07 -12.42
N LYS A 112 9.07 7.19 -13.43
CA LYS A 112 7.77 6.53 -13.71
C LYS A 112 7.83 5.00 -13.73
N LYS A 113 8.98 4.43 -13.36
CA LYS A 113 9.21 2.98 -13.45
C LYS A 113 10.24 2.54 -12.41
N ILE A 114 10.01 1.39 -11.81
CA ILE A 114 11.02 0.65 -11.08
C ILE A 114 11.39 -0.57 -11.93
N THR A 115 12.68 -0.76 -12.20
CA THR A 115 13.22 -1.99 -12.77
C THR A 115 13.84 -2.81 -11.64
N ILE A 116 13.46 -4.08 -11.52
CA ILE A 116 13.89 -4.98 -10.46
C ILE A 116 14.78 -6.03 -11.13
N ASN A 117 16.10 -5.89 -10.94
CA ASN A 117 17.10 -6.76 -11.57
C ASN A 117 17.31 -8.04 -10.78
N LYS A 118 17.02 -8.02 -9.47
CA LYS A 118 17.12 -9.17 -8.57
C LYS A 118 15.96 -9.16 -7.59
N GLN A 119 15.41 -10.33 -7.31
CA GLN A 119 14.40 -10.45 -6.25
C GLN A 119 14.99 -10.04 -4.90
N ILE A 120 14.34 -9.09 -4.24
CA ILE A 120 14.73 -8.65 -2.89
C ILE A 120 13.51 -8.30 -2.03
N VAL A 121 13.75 -8.03 -0.76
CA VAL A 121 12.75 -7.60 0.21
C VAL A 121 13.10 -6.19 0.69
N GLY A 122 12.09 -5.34 0.81
CA GLY A 122 12.25 -3.96 1.27
C GLY A 122 11.01 -3.45 1.97
N TYR A 123 11.08 -2.20 2.42
CA TYR A 123 9.94 -1.49 2.99
C TYR A 123 9.40 -0.46 1.99
N ILE A 124 8.08 -0.33 1.97
CA ILE A 124 7.34 0.60 1.12
C ILE A 124 6.40 1.41 2.00
N THR A 125 6.32 2.71 1.74
CA THR A 125 5.20 3.54 2.18
C THR A 125 4.81 4.51 1.07
N THR A 126 3.57 4.97 1.10
CA THR A 126 3.06 6.00 0.20
C THR A 126 2.65 7.22 1.02
N CYS A 127 3.02 8.40 0.55
CA CYS A 127 2.68 9.70 1.16
C CYS A 127 2.09 10.64 0.14
N LYS A 128 1.39 11.66 0.61
CA LYS A 128 1.00 12.82 -0.18
C LYS A 128 0.85 14.03 0.72
N GLY A 129 1.48 15.15 0.38
CA GLY A 129 1.17 16.45 0.99
C GLY A 129 -0.17 17.00 0.49
N GLU A 130 -0.69 18.06 1.10
CA GLU A 130 -2.04 18.58 0.81
C GLU A 130 -2.26 18.91 -0.67
N SER A 131 -1.24 19.41 -1.35
CA SER A 131 -1.29 19.82 -2.77
C SER A 131 -0.24 19.15 -3.65
N GLY A 132 0.53 18.21 -3.10
CA GLY A 132 1.64 17.54 -3.78
C GLY A 132 1.26 16.24 -4.51
N PRO A 133 2.20 15.66 -5.28
CA PRO A 133 2.03 14.32 -5.85
C PRO A 133 2.04 13.25 -4.74
N TYR A 134 1.53 12.08 -5.07
CA TYR A 134 1.77 10.86 -4.31
C TYR A 134 3.22 10.43 -4.46
N VAL A 135 3.90 10.20 -3.34
CA VAL A 135 5.28 9.75 -3.28
C VAL A 135 5.31 8.35 -2.71
N ILE A 136 5.82 7.40 -3.47
CA ILE A 136 6.05 6.04 -3.01
C ILE A 136 7.51 5.97 -2.57
N VAL A 137 7.72 5.89 -1.25
CA VAL A 137 9.04 5.82 -0.63
C VAL A 137 9.45 4.37 -0.44
N ILE A 138 10.66 4.03 -0.90
CA ILE A 138 11.19 2.66 -0.89
C ILE A 138 12.54 2.63 -0.15
N GLY A 139 12.70 1.65 0.74
CA GLY A 139 13.94 1.41 1.46
C GLY A 139 14.28 -0.08 1.57
N SER A 140 15.52 -0.36 1.99
CA SER A 140 15.98 -1.72 2.26
C SER A 140 15.27 -2.35 3.47
N GLU A 141 15.45 -3.65 3.68
CA GLU A 141 14.88 -4.40 4.81
C GLU A 141 15.32 -3.89 6.20
N ASN A 142 16.38 -3.08 6.28
CA ASN A 142 16.85 -2.50 7.55
C ASN A 142 16.41 -1.05 7.74
N GLN A 143 15.72 -0.44 6.76
CA GLN A 143 15.45 1.00 6.70
C GLN A 143 13.99 1.35 7.01
N LYS A 144 13.33 0.62 7.89
CA LYS A 144 11.90 0.84 8.20
C LYS A 144 11.65 2.26 8.71
N THR A 145 12.51 2.75 9.60
CA THR A 145 12.35 4.04 10.25
C THR A 145 12.61 5.17 9.26
N GLU A 146 13.65 5.03 8.45
CA GLU A 146 14.10 5.99 7.45
C GLU A 146 13.06 6.16 6.34
N VAL A 147 12.41 5.06 5.94
CA VAL A 147 11.26 5.10 5.01
C VAL A 147 10.11 5.91 5.60
N THR A 148 9.87 5.82 6.91
CA THR A 148 8.84 6.63 7.59
C THR A 148 9.24 8.10 7.60
N THR A 149 10.45 8.40 8.08
CA THR A 149 10.97 9.78 8.20
C THR A 149 10.95 10.50 6.85
N LYS A 150 11.48 9.85 5.80
CA LYS A 150 11.48 10.44 4.47
C LYS A 150 10.06 10.69 3.95
N CYS A 151 9.12 9.81 4.28
CA CYS A 151 7.73 9.99 3.89
C CYS A 151 7.05 11.15 4.62
N ASP A 152 7.35 11.35 5.89
CA ASP A 152 6.84 12.50 6.65
C ASP A 152 7.43 13.82 6.10
N GLU A 153 8.73 13.84 5.78
CA GLU A 153 9.37 14.96 5.08
C GLU A 153 8.70 15.26 3.72
N CYS A 154 8.31 14.22 2.98
CA CYS A 154 7.55 14.37 1.74
C CYS A 154 6.16 14.99 1.97
N VAL A 155 5.49 14.66 3.07
CA VAL A 155 4.18 15.24 3.40
C VAL A 155 4.34 16.73 3.71
N ASP A 156 5.29 17.07 4.59
CA ASP A 156 5.53 18.45 5.05
C ASP A 156 6.01 19.36 3.91
N SER A 157 6.76 18.82 2.95
CA SER A 157 7.29 19.55 1.79
C SER A 157 6.38 19.54 0.55
N ASN A 158 5.13 19.10 0.67
CA ASN A 158 4.21 18.91 -0.45
C ASN A 158 4.80 18.10 -1.61
N GLY A 159 5.58 17.06 -1.27
CA GLY A 159 6.18 16.14 -2.22
C GLY A 159 7.44 16.68 -2.88
N SER A 160 8.24 17.51 -2.22
CA SER A 160 9.54 18.00 -2.75
C SER A 160 10.77 17.22 -2.28
N CYS A 161 10.53 16.08 -1.61
CA CYS A 161 11.48 14.99 -1.37
C CYS A 161 11.69 14.11 -2.64
#